data_AF-A0A3D5NXF0-F1
#
_entry.id   AF-A0A3D5NXF0-F1
#
_cell.length_a   1.000
_cell.length_b   1.000
_cell.length_c   1.000
_cell.angle_alpha   90.00
_cell.angle_beta   90.00
_cell.angle_gamma   90.00
#
_symmetry.space_group_name_H-M   'P 1'
#
loop_
_entity.id
_entity.type
_entity.pdbx_description
1 polymer ?
#
loop_
_entity_poly.entity_id
_entity_poly.type
_entity_poly.pdbx_seq_one_letter_code
_entity_poly.pdbx_strand_id
1 'polypeptide(L)' 'PRKKNVDISVIFLSISKKTFDVVVIATYNAYGDKTQIEFKDIQLKQNINDSVFKFVIPEGADIIQMDE' A
#
# COMPACT_ATOMS: atom_id res chain seq x y z
N PRO A 1 14.89 2.85 -8.35
CA PRO A 1 15.46 2.84 -6.97
C PRO A 1 17.00 2.68 -7.02
N ARG A 2 17.74 3.00 -5.92
CA ARG A 2 19.22 2.91 -5.90
C ARG A 2 19.72 1.48 -6.17
N LYS A 3 18.97 0.47 -5.73
CA LYS A 3 19.15 -0.93 -6.13
C LYS A 3 18.02 -1.29 -7.10
N LYS A 4 18.34 -2.02 -8.17
CA LYS A 4 17.33 -2.55 -9.09
C LYS A 4 16.49 -3.62 -8.38
N ASN A 5 15.19 -3.60 -8.63
CA ASN A 5 14.21 -4.57 -8.17
C ASN A 5 13.23 -4.84 -9.33
N VAL A 6 12.82 -6.10 -9.52
CA VAL A 6 11.84 -6.52 -10.54
C VAL A 6 10.43 -6.05 -10.18
N ASP A 7 10.10 -5.98 -8.90
CA ASP A 7 8.76 -5.62 -8.41
C ASP A 7 8.49 -4.12 -8.53
N ILE A 8 9.54 -3.27 -8.37
CA ILE A 8 9.41 -1.82 -8.38
C ILE A 8 10.59 -1.17 -9.12
N SER A 9 10.28 -0.51 -10.23
CA SER A 9 11.21 0.31 -11.02
C SER A 9 11.13 1.80 -10.65
N VAL A 10 9.92 2.34 -10.44
CA VAL A 10 9.70 3.74 -10.05
C VAL A 10 8.44 3.90 -9.20
N ILE A 11 8.45 4.92 -8.34
CA ILE A 11 7.31 5.34 -7.52
C ILE A 11 7.10 6.84 -7.79
N PHE A 12 5.88 7.20 -8.16
CA PHE A 12 5.41 8.59 -8.25
C PHE A 12 4.45 8.87 -7.10
N LEU A 13 4.70 9.95 -6.36
CA LEU A 13 3.86 10.42 -5.27
C LEU A 13 3.25 11.76 -5.66
N SER A 14 1.93 11.86 -5.62
CA SER A 14 1.23 13.14 -5.72
C SER A 14 0.91 13.64 -4.33
N ILE A 15 1.42 14.82 -3.99
CA ILE A 15 1.27 15.42 -2.67
C ILE A 15 0.36 16.65 -2.79
N SER A 16 -0.66 16.71 -1.94
CA SER A 16 -1.52 17.88 -1.81
C SER A 16 -0.70 19.08 -1.33
N LYS A 17 -0.66 20.18 -2.09
CA LYS A 17 0.01 21.41 -1.63
C LYS A 17 -0.70 22.12 -0.47
N LYS A 18 -1.97 21.77 -0.22
CA LYS A 18 -2.78 22.40 0.82
C LYS A 18 -2.62 21.70 2.17
N THR A 19 -2.59 20.37 2.16
CA THR A 19 -2.60 19.54 3.37
C THR A 19 -1.30 18.76 3.57
N PHE A 20 -0.44 18.71 2.55
CA PHE A 20 0.78 17.92 2.51
C PHE A 20 0.56 16.40 2.57
N ASP A 21 -0.68 15.94 2.38
CA ASP A 21 -1.00 14.52 2.31
C ASP A 21 -0.60 13.92 0.96
N VAL A 22 -0.22 12.65 0.97
CA VAL A 22 -0.08 11.84 -0.25
C VAL A 22 -1.48 11.47 -0.74
N VAL A 23 -1.89 12.00 -1.89
CA VAL A 23 -3.23 11.78 -2.46
C VAL A 23 -3.24 10.72 -3.55
N VAL A 24 -2.11 10.49 -4.22
CA VAL A 24 -1.96 9.42 -5.22
C VAL A 24 -0.59 8.79 -5.10
N ILE A 25 -0.55 7.46 -5.20
CA ILE A 25 0.66 6.67 -5.38
C ILE A 25 0.54 5.93 -6.71
N ALA A 26 1.53 6.08 -7.59
CA ALA A 26 1.66 5.25 -8.78
C ALA A 26 3.01 4.53 -8.77
N THR A 27 2.99 3.21 -8.81
CA THR A 27 4.19 2.38 -8.94
C THR A 27 4.25 1.75 -10.32
N TYR A 28 5.47 1.55 -10.81
CA TYR A 28 5.73 0.73 -11.99
C TYR A 28 6.67 -0.40 -11.62
N ASN A 29 6.45 -1.60 -12.15
CA ASN A 29 7.40 -2.72 -12.03
C ASN A 29 8.43 -2.69 -13.18
N ALA A 30 9.32 -3.69 -13.26
CA ALA A 30 10.31 -3.76 -14.34
C ALA A 30 9.74 -4.09 -15.73
N TYR A 31 8.52 -4.62 -15.77
CA TYR A 31 7.80 -4.96 -17.01
C TYR A 31 6.97 -3.78 -17.55
N GLY A 32 6.87 -2.69 -16.80
CA GLY A 32 6.12 -1.49 -17.17
C GLY A 32 4.67 -1.48 -16.67
N ASP A 33 4.24 -2.51 -15.92
CA ASP A 33 2.90 -2.53 -15.33
C ASP A 33 2.77 -1.43 -14.30
N LYS A 34 1.60 -0.78 -14.30
CA LYS A 34 1.29 0.35 -13.41
C LYS A 34 0.24 -0.07 -12.37
N THR A 35 0.56 0.14 -11.10
CA THR A 35 -0.43 0.13 -10.02
C THR A 35 -0.67 1.57 -9.56
N GLN A 36 -1.93 1.98 -9.49
CA GLN A 36 -2.31 3.32 -9.00
C GLN A 36 -3.27 3.21 -7.82
N ILE A 37 -2.96 3.92 -6.74
CA ILE A 37 -3.76 4.03 -5.52
C ILE A 37 -4.11 5.50 -5.35
N GLU A 38 -5.40 5.81 -5.22
CA GLU A 38 -5.91 7.16 -4.96
C GLU A 38 -6.58 7.19 -3.59
N PHE A 39 -6.17 8.15 -2.75
CA PHE A 39 -6.74 8.35 -1.42
C PHE A 39 -7.81 9.44 -1.46
N LYS A 40 -8.99 9.14 -0.91
CA LYS A 40 -10.10 10.07 -0.75
C LYS A 40 -10.48 10.14 0.74
N ASP A 41 -11.01 11.28 1.15
CA ASP A 41 -11.51 11.50 2.51
C ASP A 41 -10.49 11.17 3.62
N ILE A 42 -9.22 11.55 3.41
CA ILE A 42 -8.10 11.24 4.30
C ILE A 42 -8.39 11.75 5.72
N GLN A 43 -8.44 10.82 6.69
CA GLN A 43 -8.57 11.12 8.11
C GLN A 43 -7.25 10.82 8.83
N LEU A 44 -6.65 11.84 9.44
CA LEU A 44 -5.42 11.68 10.24
C LEU A 44 -5.73 11.72 11.74
N LYS A 45 -4.79 11.22 12.55
CA LYS A 45 -4.84 11.23 14.02
C LYS A 45 -6.12 10.61 14.61
N GLN A 46 -6.70 9.65 13.91
CA GLN A 46 -7.83 8.88 14.40
C GLN A 46 -7.35 7.91 15.49
N ASN A 47 -8.20 7.66 16.49
CA ASN A 47 -7.98 6.56 17.43
C ASN A 47 -8.46 5.27 16.77
N ILE A 48 -7.58 4.64 15.98
CA ILE A 48 -7.88 3.38 15.28
C ILE A 48 -7.66 2.23 16.26
N ASN A 49 -8.65 1.34 16.37
CA ASN A 49 -8.51 0.16 17.22
C ASN A 49 -7.42 -0.78 16.67
N ASP A 50 -6.50 -1.21 17.55
CA ASP A 50 -5.44 -2.17 17.23
C ASP A 50 -5.94 -3.47 16.58
N SER A 51 -7.20 -3.83 16.78
CA SER A 51 -7.82 -5.01 16.16
C SER A 51 -7.81 -4.94 14.63
N VAL A 52 -7.82 -3.74 14.03
CA VAL A 52 -7.76 -3.56 12.57
C VAL A 52 -6.42 -4.03 11.98
N PHE A 53 -5.37 -4.08 12.80
CA PHE A 53 -4.04 -4.56 12.43
C PHE A 53 -3.81 -6.03 12.81
N LYS A 54 -4.85 -6.74 13.24
CA LYS A 54 -4.80 -8.16 13.56
C LYS A 54 -5.67 -8.93 12.58
N PHE A 55 -5.10 -9.95 11.97
CA PHE A 55 -5.84 -10.90 11.17
C PHE A 55 -6.24 -12.10 12.03
N VAL A 56 -7.54 -12.38 12.12
CA VAL A 56 -8.07 -13.60 12.74
C VAL A 56 -8.53 -14.51 11.62
N ILE A 57 -7.96 -15.71 11.56
CA ILE A 57 -8.31 -16.70 10.55
C ILE A 57 -9.77 -17.10 10.78
N PRO A 58 -10.67 -16.93 9.78
CA PRO A 58 -12.06 -17.31 9.94
C PRO A 58 -12.19 -18.83 10.05
N GLU A 59 -13.20 -19.29 10.78
CA GLU A 59 -13.47 -20.72 10.95
C GLU A 59 -13.71 -21.39 9.59
N GLY A 60 -13.11 -22.57 9.40
CA GLY A 60 -13.22 -23.33 8.15
C GLY A 60 -12.35 -22.83 6.99
N ALA A 61 -11.51 -21.81 7.20
CA ALA A 61 -10.54 -21.40 6.20
C ALA A 61 -9.38 -22.39 6.10
N ASP A 62 -9.06 -22.80 4.88
CA ASP A 62 -7.82 -23.53 4.59
C ASP A 62 -6.61 -22.60 4.74
N ILE A 63 -5.61 -23.08 5.48
CA ILE A 63 -4.39 -22.32 5.75
C ILE A 63 -3.26 -22.87 4.88
N ILE A 64 -2.75 -22.03 3.98
CA ILE A 64 -1.53 -22.32 3.22
C ILE A 64 -0.38 -21.57 3.89
N GLN A 65 0.52 -22.31 4.54
CA GLN A 65 1.80 -21.73 4.98
C GLN A 65 2.72 -21.61 3.78
N MET A 66 3.18 -20.40 3.52
CA MET A 66 4.23 -20.15 2.54
C MET A 66 5.56 -20.18 3.28
N ASP A 67 6.48 -21.03 2.84
CA ASP A 67 7.89 -20.96 3.26
C ASP A 67 8.50 -19.69 2.66
N GLU A 68 9.29 -18.94 3.46
CA GLU A 68 10.02 -17.74 2.99
C GLU A 68 11.14 -18.08 1.99
#